data_AF-A0A259NRV2-F1
#
_entry.id   AF-A0A259NRV2-F1
#
_cell.length_a   1.000
_cell.length_b   1.000
_cell.length_c   1.000
_cell.angle_alpha   90.00
_cell.angle_beta   90.00
_cell.angle_gamma   90.00
#
_symmetry.space_group_name_H-M   'P 1'
#
loop_
_entity.id
_entity.type
_entity.pdbx_description
1 polymer ?
#
loop_
_entity_poly.entity_id
_entity_poly.type
_entity_poly.pdbx_seq_one_letter_code
_entity_poly.pdbx_strand_id
1 'polypeptide(L)' 'VKKRLVPPYPVCHPNQYKQSLQRVQDLAPSQLYFAHLPARAAESIDFAAILAQAPTLPKNHWHSMKNRILHTLGRQNRSH' A
#
# COMPACT_ATOMS: atom_id res chain seq x y z
N VAL A 1 5.11 0.18 -8.27
CA VAL A 1 6.33 -0.63 -8.55
C VAL A 1 5.90 -2.07 -8.82
N LYS A 2 6.34 -2.67 -9.95
CA LYS A 2 5.87 -3.94 -10.54
C LYS A 2 4.41 -4.00 -11.07
N LYS A 3 3.96 -3.01 -11.86
CA LYS A 3 2.70 -3.01 -12.66
C LYS A 3 1.40 -3.50 -11.95
N ARG A 4 1.39 -3.56 -10.62
CA ARG A 4 0.31 -4.06 -9.77
C ARG A 4 -0.21 -2.94 -8.88
N LEU A 5 -1.49 -3.02 -8.56
CA LEU A 5 -2.14 -2.16 -7.59
C LEU A 5 -1.69 -2.61 -6.21
N VAL A 6 -0.78 -1.85 -5.62
CA VAL A 6 -0.24 -2.10 -4.28
C VAL A 6 -0.39 -0.83 -3.46
N PRO A 7 -0.62 -0.94 -2.14
CA PRO A 7 -0.68 0.23 -1.29
C PRO A 7 0.65 1.00 -1.35
N PRO A 8 0.60 2.34 -1.23
CA PRO A 8 1.81 3.14 -1.18
C PRO A 8 2.65 2.72 0.04
N TYR A 9 3.95 2.98 0.00
CA TYR A 9 4.82 2.78 1.15
C TYR A 9 5.66 4.05 1.37
N PRO A 10 5.73 4.57 2.61
CA PRO A 10 5.06 4.11 3.84
C PRO A 10 3.59 4.53 3.96
N VAL A 11 2.84 3.84 4.84
CA VAL A 11 1.47 4.23 5.25
C VAL A 11 1.46 4.44 6.75
N CYS A 12 1.47 5.71 7.18
CA CYS A 12 1.46 6.07 8.60
C CYS A 12 0.08 5.90 9.26
N HIS A 13 -1.01 6.07 8.49
CA HIS A 13 -2.39 5.98 8.98
C HIS A 13 -3.18 4.93 8.21
N PRO A 14 -2.98 3.63 8.48
CA PRO A 14 -3.61 2.53 7.74
C PRO A 14 -5.15 2.58 7.76
N ASN A 15 -5.74 2.96 8.88
CA ASN A 15 -7.20 3.08 9.01
C ASN A 15 -7.77 4.17 8.09
N GLN A 16 -7.11 5.33 8.04
CA GLN A 16 -7.51 6.42 7.15
C GLN A 16 -7.33 6.03 5.68
N TYR A 17 -6.24 5.32 5.35
CA TYR A 17 -6.03 4.80 4.01
C TYR A 17 -7.15 3.86 3.56
N LYS A 18 -7.55 2.89 4.41
CA LYS A 18 -8.67 1.99 4.13
C LYS A 18 -10.00 2.73 3.97
N GLN A 19 -10.28 3.70 4.85
CA GLN A 19 -11.48 4.53 4.73
C GLN A 19 -11.52 5.33 3.43
N SER A 20 -10.38 5.89 3.00
CA SER A 20 -10.30 6.61 1.73
C SER A 20 -10.56 5.70 0.54
N LEU A 21 -10.04 4.47 0.55
CA LEU A 21 -10.36 3.48 -0.48
C LEU A 21 -11.86 3.14 -0.52
N GLN A 22 -12.48 2.97 0.64
CA GLN A 22 -13.92 2.74 0.73
C GLN A 22 -14.71 3.92 0.14
N ARG A 23 -14.35 5.16 0.50
CA ARG A 23 -15.02 6.35 -0.07
C ARG A 23 -14.90 6.42 -1.59
N VAL A 24 -13.75 6.05 -2.15
CA VAL A 24 -13.56 6.01 -3.61
C VAL A 24 -14.42 4.92 -4.25
N GLN A 25 -14.55 3.76 -3.60
CA GLN A 25 -15.45 2.70 -4.05
C GLN A 25 -16.91 3.15 -4.01
N ASP A 26 -17.34 3.76 -2.91
CA ASP A 26 -18.71 4.24 -2.71
C ASP A 26 -19.09 5.39 -3.65
N LEU A 27 -18.11 6.21 -4.05
CA LEU A 27 -18.28 7.27 -5.05
C LEU A 27 -18.63 6.71 -6.44
N ALA A 28 -18.32 5.44 -6.70
CA ALA A 28 -18.55 4.75 -7.98
C ALA A 28 -18.10 5.57 -9.21
N PRO A 29 -16.82 6.04 -9.26
CA PRO A 29 -16.35 6.84 -10.39
C PRO A 29 -16.32 6.01 -11.67
N SER A 30 -16.49 6.63 -12.83
CA SER A 30 -16.36 5.92 -14.12
C SER A 30 -14.91 5.56 -14.45
N GLN A 31 -13.96 6.41 -14.05
CA GLN A 31 -12.54 6.29 -14.35
C GLN A 31 -11.69 6.62 -13.12
N LEU A 32 -10.59 5.87 -12.96
CA LEU A 32 -9.60 6.08 -11.91
C LEU A 32 -8.23 6.35 -12.52
N TYR A 33 -7.58 7.39 -12.00
CA TYR A 33 -6.24 7.80 -12.39
C TYR A 33 -5.24 7.40 -11.31
N PHE A 34 -4.10 6.86 -11.74
CA PHE A 34 -3.04 6.40 -10.85
C PHE A 34 -1.74 7.14 -11.15
N ALA A 35 -0.91 7.35 -10.12
CA ALA A 35 0.36 8.05 -10.27
C ALA A 35 1.39 7.29 -11.13
N HIS A 36 1.30 5.95 -11.19
CA HIS A 36 2.31 5.09 -11.84
C HIS A 36 1.71 4.03 -12.76
N LEU A 37 0.39 4.04 -12.94
CA LEU A 37 -0.34 3.11 -13.80
C LEU A 37 -1.23 3.92 -14.75
N PRO A 38 -1.54 3.40 -15.95
CA PRO A 38 -2.52 4.04 -16.81
C PRO A 38 -3.88 4.12 -16.12
N ALA A 39 -4.69 5.08 -16.55
CA ALA A 39 -6.08 5.19 -16.10
C ALA A 39 -6.85 3.89 -16.42
N ARG A 40 -7.81 3.55 -15.56
CA ARG A 40 -8.64 2.35 -15.71
C ARG A 40 -10.09 2.67 -15.36
N ALA A 41 -11.01 1.94 -15.96
CA ALA A 41 -12.41 1.96 -15.53
C ALA A 41 -12.51 1.44 -14.10
N ALA A 42 -13.35 2.05 -13.24
CA ALA A 42 -13.42 1.65 -11.84
C ALA A 42 -13.96 0.22 -11.66
N GLU A 43 -14.83 -0.24 -12.55
CA GLU A 43 -15.34 -1.62 -12.61
C GLU A 43 -14.22 -2.67 -12.74
N SER A 44 -13.09 -2.29 -13.35
CA SER A 44 -11.94 -3.17 -13.53
C SER A 44 -11.03 -3.25 -12.29
N ILE A 45 -11.33 -2.49 -11.24
CA ILE A 45 -10.53 -2.41 -10.03
C ILE A 45 -11.11 -3.31 -8.95
N ASP A 46 -10.33 -4.29 -8.53
CA ASP A 46 -10.64 -5.11 -7.36
C ASP A 46 -10.23 -4.37 -6.07
N PHE A 47 -11.16 -3.58 -5.53
CA PHE A 47 -10.97 -2.88 -4.26
C PHE A 47 -10.81 -3.85 -3.08
N ALA A 48 -11.46 -5.01 -3.11
CA ALA A 48 -11.36 -6.00 -2.04
C ALA A 48 -9.93 -6.56 -1.92
N ALA A 49 -9.30 -6.87 -3.05
CA ALA A 49 -7.90 -7.29 -3.08
C ALA A 49 -6.94 -6.21 -2.60
N ILE A 50 -7.21 -4.92 -2.88
CA ILE A 50 -6.40 -3.79 -2.40
C ILE A 50 -6.56 -3.63 -0.89
N LEU A 51 -7.79 -3.70 -0.37
CA LEU A 51 -8.10 -3.61 1.06
C LEU A 51 -7.48 -4.76 1.86
N ALA A 52 -7.47 -5.98 1.30
CA ALA A 52 -6.82 -7.15 1.90
C ALA A 52 -5.29 -6.98 2.00
N GLN A 53 -4.67 -6.33 1.01
CA GLN A 53 -3.23 -6.03 1.01
C GLN A 53 -2.85 -4.80 1.83
N ALA A 54 -3.81 -3.94 2.14
CA ALA A 54 -3.56 -2.70 2.86
C ALA A 54 -3.02 -2.99 4.27
N PRO A 55 -1.94 -2.30 4.69
CA PRO A 55 -1.35 -2.53 6.01
C PRO A 55 -2.37 -2.29 7.12
N THR A 56 -2.32 -3.10 8.17
CA THR A 56 -3.14 -2.94 9.38
C THR A 56 -2.43 -2.09 10.43
N LEU A 57 -1.10 -2.18 10.49
CA LEU A 57 -0.26 -1.40 11.37
C LEU A 57 0.44 -0.27 10.60
N PRO A 58 0.72 0.87 11.24
CA PRO A 58 1.51 1.95 10.66
C PRO A 58 2.84 1.41 10.15
N LYS A 59 3.04 1.43 8.84
CA LYS A 59 4.35 1.21 8.25
C LYS A 59 5.01 2.57 8.16
N ASN A 60 5.69 2.99 9.22
CA ASN A 60 6.43 4.23 9.25
C ASN A 60 7.84 4.06 8.64
N HIS A 61 8.50 5.17 8.32
CA HIS A 61 9.88 5.19 7.82
C HIS A 61 10.88 4.51 8.77
N TRP A 62 10.56 4.46 10.07
CA TRP A 62 11.39 3.81 11.09
C TRP A 62 11.62 2.33 10.79
N HIS A 63 10.65 1.60 10.23
CA HIS A 63 10.88 0.21 9.82
C HIS A 63 11.96 0.08 8.74
N SER A 64 11.99 1.00 7.77
CA SER A 64 13.04 1.04 6.74
C SER A 64 14.40 1.43 7.32
N MET A 65 14.45 2.42 8.22
CA MET A 65 15.68 2.82 8.89
C MET A 65 16.24 1.71 9.79
N LYS A 66 15.38 1.06 10.58
CA LYS A 66 15.75 -0.07 11.44
C LYS A 66 16.31 -1.23 10.62
N ASN A 67 15.65 -1.61 9.51
CA ASN A 67 16.15 -2.65 8.63
C ASN A 67 17.51 -2.28 8.03
N ARG A 68 17.70 -1.01 7.62
CA ARG A 68 18.98 -0.52 7.12
C ARG A 68 20.06 -0.64 8.18
N ILE A 69 19.81 -0.18 9.40
CA ILE A 69 20.74 -0.25 10.54
C ILE A 69 21.10 -1.70 10.89
N LEU A 70 20.12 -2.59 10.98
CA LEU A 70 20.35 -4.02 11.23
C LEU A 70 21.22 -4.67 10.14
N HIS A 71 20.97 -4.30 8.88
CA HIS A 71 21.76 -4.77 7.75
C HIS A 71 23.20 -4.25 7.79
N THR A 72 23.43 -2.96 8.07
CA THR A 72 24.80 -2.41 8.21
C THR A 72 25.53 -2.98 9.42
N LEU A 73 24.82 -3.30 10.50
CA LEU A 73 25.42 -3.88 11.71
C LEU A 73 25.58 -5.41 11.65
N GLY A 74 25.31 -6.05 10.50
CA GLY A 74 25.58 -7.48 10.29
C GLY A 74 24.68 -8.46 11.05
N ARG A 75 23.64 -7.99 11.77
CA ARG A 75 22.66 -8.85 12.43
C ARG A 75 21.64 -9.36 11.41
N GLN A 76 22.06 -10.34 10.61
CA GLN A 76 21.12 -11.15 9.84
C GLN A 76 20.32 -12.03 10.82
N ASN A 77 19.07 -11.67 11.10
CA ASN A 77 18.15 -12.62 11.69
C ASN A 77 17.84 -13.68 10.62
N ARG A 78 18.48 -14.86 10.74
CA ARG A 78 18.08 -16.08 10.05
C ARG A 78 16.68 -16.43 10.58
N SER A 79 15.64 -16.13 9.81
CA SER A 79 14.39 -16.86 9.93
C SER A 79 13.92 -17.16 8.52
N HIS A 80 14.21 -18.41 8.12
CA HIS A 80 13.57 -19.11 7.02
C HIS A 80 12.09 -19.32 7.32
#